data_AF-A0A316NA94-F1
#
_entry.id   AF-A0A316NA94-F1
#
_cell.length_a   1.000
_cell.length_b   1.000
_cell.length_c   1.000
_cell.angle_alpha   90.00
_cell.angle_beta   90.00
_cell.angle_gamma   90.00
#
_symmetry.space_group_name_H-M   'P 1'
#
loop_
_entity.id
_entity.type
_entity.pdbx_description
1 polymer ?
#
loop_
_entity_poly.entity_id
_entity_poly.type
_entity_poly.pdbx_seq_one_letter_code
_entity_poly.pdbx_strand_id
1 'polypeptide(L)'
;MTAAICIAALFSVDLASGYHLSSVDIKDAVQIQKQHGTLISRLMDINKSTKIITLLFFVSLLSVFGCRPKEYEYVRAYVYETKTYPLRDNYFKMNISYEFEYKGDTIRGVYSTHKLPVAQKGDSLVLKYPIGKPEKNEVVSVVKVVKGRIQL
;
A
#
# COMPACT_ATOMS: atom_id res chain seq x y z
N MET A 1 -8.70 -3.35 -8.45
CA MET A 1 -7.84 -4.36 -9.12
C MET A 1 -6.38 -4.09 -8.76
N THR A 2 -5.84 -4.68 -7.70
CA THR A 2 -4.38 -4.74 -7.42
C THR A 2 -4.15 -5.74 -6.29
N ALA A 3 -4.17 -7.03 -6.61
CA ALA A 3 -3.87 -8.12 -5.68
C ALA A 3 -2.93 -9.17 -6.32
N ALA A 4 -2.13 -8.77 -7.31
CA ALA A 4 -1.39 -9.71 -8.16
C ALA A 4 0.14 -9.69 -8.03
N ILE A 5 0.74 -8.88 -7.14
CA ILE A 5 2.20 -8.65 -7.20
C ILE A 5 3.02 -9.46 -6.18
N CYS A 6 2.44 -10.08 -5.16
CA CYS A 6 3.25 -10.69 -4.08
C CYS A 6 3.57 -12.19 -4.19
N ILE A 7 3.32 -12.87 -5.32
CA ILE A 7 3.53 -14.34 -5.41
C ILE A 7 4.90 -14.74 -6.02
N ALA A 8 5.64 -13.83 -6.64
CA ALA A 8 6.76 -14.23 -7.51
C ALA A 8 8.14 -14.44 -6.83
N ALA A 9 8.29 -14.37 -5.50
CA ALA A 9 9.62 -14.25 -4.88
C ALA A 9 10.11 -15.47 -4.07
N LEU A 10 9.49 -16.66 -4.15
CA LEU A 10 9.84 -17.79 -3.26
C LEU A 10 10.33 -19.08 -3.95
N PHE A 11 10.61 -19.08 -5.26
CA PHE A 11 11.11 -20.28 -5.94
C PHE A 11 12.32 -19.99 -6.84
N SER A 12 13.46 -19.62 -6.26
CA SER A 12 14.74 -19.53 -7.00
C SER A 12 15.96 -19.65 -6.08
N VAL A 13 16.10 -20.78 -5.40
CA VAL A 13 17.34 -21.26 -4.73
C VAL A 13 17.19 -22.80 -4.81
N ASP A 14 17.98 -23.61 -5.49
CA ASP A 14 19.42 -23.66 -5.73
C ASP A 14 19.66 -24.51 -7.01
N LEU A 15 20.54 -24.07 -7.90
CA LEU A 15 21.07 -24.90 -8.98
C LEU A 15 22.60 -24.72 -9.00
N ALA A 16 23.33 -25.60 -8.32
CA ALA A 16 24.78 -25.62 -8.41
C ALA A 16 25.37 -27.03 -8.21
N SER A 17 26.43 -27.24 -8.99
CA SER A 17 27.51 -28.21 -8.80
C SER A 17 27.33 -29.60 -9.42
N GLY A 18 28.00 -29.79 -10.56
CA GLY A 18 28.30 -31.10 -11.11
C GLY A 18 29.41 -31.80 -10.34
N TYR A 19 29.42 -33.15 -10.41
CA TYR A 19 30.58 -33.99 -10.11
C TYR A 19 30.54 -35.30 -10.92
N HIS A 20 31.74 -35.76 -11.25
CA HIS A 20 32.13 -36.98 -11.97
C HIS A 20 31.48 -38.26 -11.41
N LEU A 21 31.00 -39.14 -12.29
CA LEU A 21 30.50 -40.48 -11.95
C LEU A 21 31.65 -41.42 -11.55
N SER A 22 31.63 -41.91 -10.30
CA SER A 22 32.29 -43.15 -9.90
C SER A 22 31.22 -44.19 -9.55
N SER A 23 31.43 -45.46 -9.92
CA SER A 23 30.42 -46.55 -9.85
C SER A 23 30.03 -46.98 -8.43
N VAL A 24 30.55 -46.32 -7.39
CA VAL A 24 30.19 -46.52 -5.98
C VAL A 24 28.92 -45.72 -5.60
N ASP A 25 28.61 -44.63 -6.30
CA ASP A 25 27.48 -43.71 -6.00
C ASP A 25 26.08 -44.26 -6.33
N ILE A 26 25.96 -45.30 -7.15
CA ILE A 26 24.65 -45.74 -7.65
C ILE A 26 23.81 -46.41 -6.55
N LYS A 27 24.45 -47.09 -5.58
CA LYS A 27 23.73 -47.75 -4.49
C LYS A 27 23.16 -46.75 -3.49
N ASP A 28 23.91 -45.70 -3.17
CA ASP A 28 23.46 -44.64 -2.26
C ASP A 28 22.42 -43.72 -2.93
N ALA A 29 22.58 -43.39 -4.22
CA ALA A 29 21.57 -42.64 -4.98
C ALA A 29 20.23 -43.39 -5.09
N VAL A 30 20.26 -44.72 -5.26
CA VAL A 30 19.05 -45.56 -5.28
C VAL A 30 18.39 -45.61 -3.91
N GLN A 31 19.17 -45.63 -2.83
CA GLN A 31 18.63 -45.65 -1.47
C GLN A 31 18.02 -44.30 -1.06
N ILE A 32 18.65 -43.19 -1.48
CA ILE A 32 18.13 -41.83 -1.34
C ILE A 32 16.86 -41.63 -2.18
N GLN A 33 16.81 -42.11 -3.42
CA GLN A 33 15.59 -42.07 -4.25
C GLN A 33 14.45 -42.88 -3.63
N LYS A 34 14.75 -44.03 -3.02
CA LYS A 34 13.76 -44.86 -2.34
C LYS A 34 13.22 -44.18 -1.09
N GLN A 35 14.08 -43.53 -0.29
CA GLN A 35 13.64 -42.72 0.85
C GLN A 35 12.84 -41.49 0.43
N HIS A 36 13.26 -40.77 -0.63
CA HIS A 36 12.51 -39.64 -1.18
C HIS A 36 11.15 -40.06 -1.73
N GLY A 37 11.08 -41.15 -2.48
CA GLY A 37 9.82 -41.70 -3.00
C GLY A 37 8.87 -42.15 -1.88
N THR A 38 9.40 -42.70 -0.79
CA THR A 38 8.60 -43.09 0.38
C THR A 38 8.08 -41.87 1.15
N LEU A 39 8.87 -40.79 1.23
CA LEU A 39 8.49 -39.54 1.88
C LEU A 39 7.42 -38.78 1.07
N ILE A 40 7.57 -38.75 -0.26
CA ILE A 40 6.56 -38.19 -1.19
C ILE A 40 5.28 -39.04 -1.18
N SER A 41 5.38 -40.37 -1.13
CA SER A 41 4.21 -41.25 -1.01
C SER A 41 3.46 -41.05 0.31
N ARG A 42 4.17 -40.84 1.43
CA ARG A 42 3.56 -40.48 2.72
C ARG A 42 2.97 -39.08 2.76
N LEU A 43 3.53 -38.11 2.03
CA LEU A 43 2.94 -36.78 1.82
C LEU A 43 1.68 -36.86 0.94
N MET A 44 1.60 -37.82 0.01
CA MET A 44 0.45 -37.99 -0.88
C MET A 44 -0.74 -38.66 -0.17
N ASP A 45 -0.47 -39.41 0.91
CA ASP A 45 -1.45 -40.07 1.81
C ASP A 45 -1.92 -39.19 2.98
N ILE A 46 -1.76 -37.87 2.86
CA ILE A 46 -2.40 -36.93 3.77
C ILE A 46 -3.91 -37.03 3.56
N ASN A 47 -4.59 -37.63 4.53
CA ASN A 47 -6.04 -37.78 4.61
C ASN A 47 -6.74 -36.50 4.15
N LYS A 48 -7.83 -36.63 3.36
CA LYS A 48 -8.60 -35.51 2.81
C LYS A 48 -8.92 -34.45 3.87
N SER A 49 -9.19 -34.89 5.09
CA SER A 49 -9.41 -34.02 6.26
C SER A 49 -8.19 -33.17 6.63
N THR A 50 -6.98 -33.70 6.56
CA THR A 50 -5.75 -32.98 6.91
C THR A 50 -5.40 -31.91 5.87
N LYS A 51 -5.71 -32.14 4.57
CA LYS A 51 -5.63 -31.10 3.52
C LYS A 51 -6.65 -29.98 3.75
N ILE A 52 -7.86 -30.33 4.18
CA ILE A 52 -8.91 -29.36 4.52
C ILE A 52 -8.52 -28.54 5.76
N ILE A 53 -7.98 -29.18 6.80
CA ILE A 53 -7.55 -28.52 8.05
C ILE A 53 -6.39 -27.56 7.77
N THR A 54 -5.40 -27.97 6.99
CA THR A 54 -4.27 -27.09 6.60
C THR A 54 -4.75 -25.92 5.75
N LEU A 55 -5.64 -26.13 4.78
CA LEU A 55 -6.22 -25.04 4.00
C LEU A 55 -7.00 -24.05 4.87
N LEU A 56 -7.85 -24.54 5.78
CA LEU A 56 -8.59 -23.71 6.72
C LEU A 56 -7.66 -22.92 7.65
N PHE A 57 -6.55 -23.53 8.07
CA PHE A 57 -5.53 -22.88 8.89
C PHE A 57 -4.82 -21.73 8.14
N PHE A 58 -4.53 -21.88 6.84
CA PHE A 58 -3.94 -20.80 6.05
C PHE A 58 -4.96 -19.69 5.73
N VAL A 59 -6.23 -20.04 5.47
CA VAL A 59 -7.30 -19.06 5.27
C VAL A 59 -7.55 -18.25 6.55
N SER A 60 -7.47 -18.89 7.73
CA SER A 60 -7.57 -18.18 9.00
C SER A 60 -6.30 -17.39 9.36
N LEU A 61 -5.11 -17.81 8.93
CA LEU A 61 -3.88 -17.01 9.11
C LEU A 61 -3.89 -15.75 8.24
N LEU A 62 -4.46 -15.81 7.03
CA LEU A 62 -4.57 -14.67 6.12
C LEU A 62 -5.41 -13.52 6.71
N SER A 63 -6.38 -13.81 7.57
CA SER A 63 -7.16 -12.77 8.25
C SER A 63 -6.39 -12.11 9.42
N VAL A 64 -5.40 -12.79 10.01
CA VAL A 64 -4.55 -12.26 11.09
C VAL A 64 -3.44 -11.35 10.56
N PHE A 65 -2.95 -11.58 9.34
CA PHE A 65 -2.16 -10.59 8.59
C PHE A 65 -3.02 -9.49 7.94
N GLY A 66 -4.33 -9.51 8.23
CA GLY A 66 -5.28 -8.50 7.78
C GLY A 66 -4.80 -7.11 8.12
N CYS A 67 -4.73 -6.27 7.07
CA CYS A 67 -4.43 -4.84 7.09
C CYS A 67 -4.59 -4.23 8.48
N ARG A 68 -3.47 -3.90 9.14
CA ARG A 68 -3.53 -3.03 10.33
C ARG A 68 -4.32 -1.78 9.95
N PRO A 69 -5.19 -1.27 10.84
CA PRO A 69 -5.94 -0.05 10.58
C PRO A 69 -4.95 1.03 10.16
N LYS A 70 -5.18 1.61 8.99
CA LYS A 70 -4.29 2.63 8.44
C LYS A 70 -4.40 3.84 9.36
N GLU A 71 -3.35 4.12 10.11
CA GLU A 71 -3.30 5.31 10.95
C GLU A 71 -3.18 6.55 10.06
N TYR A 72 -3.84 7.63 10.48
CA TYR A 72 -3.91 8.88 9.74
C TYR A 72 -3.45 10.04 10.62
N GLU A 73 -2.76 10.97 9.99
CA GLU A 73 -2.36 12.25 10.58
C GLU A 73 -3.13 13.39 9.92
N TYR A 74 -3.21 14.49 10.66
CA TYR A 74 -3.84 15.73 10.21
C TYR A 74 -2.82 16.86 10.21
N VAL A 75 -2.82 17.67 9.16
CA VAL A 75 -1.92 18.82 9.06
C VAL A 75 -2.65 20.02 8.48
N ARG A 76 -2.16 21.21 8.83
CA ARG A 76 -2.59 22.47 8.23
C ARG A 76 -1.70 22.77 7.03
N ALA A 77 -2.31 22.89 5.86
CA ALA A 77 -1.64 23.34 4.64
C ALA A 77 -2.04 24.77 4.29
N TYR A 78 -1.11 25.52 3.71
CA TYR A 78 -1.31 26.92 3.35
C TYR A 78 -1.65 27.03 1.87
N VAL A 79 -2.70 27.80 1.57
CA VAL A 79 -3.10 28.06 0.19
C VAL A 79 -2.24 29.18 -0.38
N TYR A 80 -1.44 28.87 -1.39
CA TYR A 80 -0.58 29.85 -2.05
C TYR A 80 -1.16 30.35 -3.37
N GLU A 81 -2.04 29.58 -4.02
CA GLU A 81 -2.67 29.95 -5.30
C GLU A 81 -4.06 29.31 -5.42
N THR A 82 -5.00 30.07 -6.00
CA THR A 82 -6.32 29.56 -6.37
C THR A 82 -6.62 29.94 -7.82
N LYS A 83 -7.04 28.98 -8.64
CA LYS A 83 -7.50 29.20 -10.03
C LYS A 83 -8.96 28.80 -10.16
N THR A 84 -9.79 29.70 -10.67
CA THR A 84 -11.21 29.45 -10.94
C THR A 84 -11.44 29.38 -12.44
N TYR A 85 -12.12 28.33 -12.87
CA TYR A 85 -12.48 28.05 -14.25
C TYR A 85 -14.00 28.14 -14.36
N PRO A 86 -14.54 29.09 -15.14
CA PRO A 86 -15.96 29.13 -15.41
C PRO A 86 -16.34 27.89 -16.26
N LEU A 87 -17.44 27.24 -15.88
CA LEU A 87 -18.08 26.19 -16.66
C LEU A 87 -19.42 26.74 -17.20
N ARG A 88 -20.08 25.97 -18.07
CA ARG A 88 -21.43 26.33 -18.56
C ARG A 88 -22.44 26.36 -17.40
N ASP A 89 -23.56 27.05 -17.62
CA ASP A 89 -24.73 27.04 -16.73
C ASP A 89 -24.45 27.50 -15.28
N ASN A 90 -23.61 28.52 -15.11
CA ASN A 90 -23.21 29.09 -13.82
C ASN A 90 -22.44 28.12 -12.90
N TYR A 91 -21.95 27.00 -13.42
CA TYR A 91 -21.04 26.14 -12.69
C TYR A 91 -19.62 26.70 -12.76
N PHE A 92 -18.81 26.38 -11.75
CA PHE A 92 -17.38 26.67 -11.77
C PHE A 92 -16.60 25.45 -11.27
N LYS A 93 -15.35 25.35 -11.71
CA LYS A 93 -14.34 24.49 -11.09
C LYS A 93 -13.28 25.38 -10.48
N MET A 94 -12.81 25.03 -9.31
CA MET A 94 -11.72 25.74 -8.67
C MET A 94 -10.62 24.78 -8.28
N ASN A 95 -9.39 25.13 -8.66
CA ASN A 95 -8.18 24.46 -8.22
C ASN A 95 -7.52 25.29 -7.13
N ILE A 96 -7.34 24.70 -5.96
CA ILE A 96 -6.68 25.30 -4.80
C ILE A 96 -5.32 24.62 -4.67
N SER A 97 -4.25 25.36 -4.94
CA SER A 97 -2.88 24.89 -4.76
C SER A 97 -2.41 25.20 -3.35
N TYR A 98 -1.93 24.19 -2.65
CA TYR A 98 -1.52 24.29 -1.25
C TYR A 98 -0.15 23.67 -1.02
N GLU A 99 0.48 24.07 0.08
CA GLU A 99 1.73 23.47 0.55
C GLU A 99 1.75 23.30 2.07
N PHE A 100 2.47 22.29 2.55
CA PHE A 100 2.73 22.08 3.97
C PHE A 100 4.09 21.41 4.18
N GLU A 101 4.65 21.57 5.36
CA GLU A 101 5.93 20.97 5.72
C GLU A 101 5.71 19.60 6.38
N TYR A 102 6.50 18.62 5.98
CA TYR A 102 6.56 17.31 6.60
C TYR A 102 8.01 16.85 6.69
N LYS A 103 8.53 16.74 7.92
CA LYS A 103 9.91 16.28 8.21
C LYS A 103 11.00 17.08 7.47
N GLY A 104 10.80 18.38 7.29
CA GLY A 104 11.74 19.27 6.58
C GLY A 104 11.50 19.36 5.06
N ASP A 105 10.63 18.52 4.50
CA ASP A 105 10.25 18.58 3.08
C ASP A 105 8.97 19.40 2.90
N THR A 106 8.93 20.20 1.83
CA THR A 106 7.71 20.92 1.44
C THR A 106 6.89 20.06 0.48
N ILE A 107 5.73 19.60 0.94
CA ILE A 107 4.78 18.83 0.14
C ILE A 107 3.79 19.80 -0.50
N ARG A 108 3.59 19.67 -1.81
CA ARG A 108 2.65 20.47 -2.59
C ARG A 108 1.54 19.61 -3.17
N GLY A 109 0.35 20.18 -3.28
CA GLY A 109 -0.76 19.50 -3.92
C GLY A 109 -1.81 20.47 -4.44
N VAL A 110 -2.76 19.92 -5.20
CA VAL A 110 -3.85 20.66 -5.81
C VAL A 110 -5.17 20.00 -5.46
N TYR A 111 -6.05 20.76 -4.81
CA TYR A 111 -7.41 20.33 -4.51
C TYR A 111 -8.39 20.97 -5.50
N SER A 112 -9.10 20.14 -6.26
CA SER A 112 -10.14 20.60 -7.20
C SER A 112 -11.52 20.47 -6.56
N THR A 113 -12.31 21.55 -6.57
CA THR A 113 -13.70 21.53 -6.06
C THR A 113 -14.64 22.38 -6.91
N HIS A 114 -15.92 22.03 -6.86
CA HIS A 114 -17.05 22.79 -7.43
C HIS A 114 -17.91 23.44 -6.34
N LYS A 115 -17.62 23.18 -5.07
CA LYS A 115 -18.46 23.56 -3.94
C LYS A 115 -17.86 24.73 -3.17
N LEU A 116 -18.73 25.60 -2.66
CA LEU A 116 -18.38 26.57 -1.61
C LEU A 116 -18.23 25.85 -0.26
N PRO A 117 -17.38 26.32 0.67
CA PRO A 117 -16.61 27.57 0.62
C PRO A 117 -15.36 27.52 -0.27
N VAL A 118 -15.16 28.60 -1.02
CA VAL A 118 -13.95 28.87 -1.81
C VAL A 118 -12.81 29.28 -0.86
N ALA A 119 -11.64 28.63 -1.00
CA ALA A 119 -10.40 29.02 -0.34
C ALA A 119 -9.60 29.97 -1.24
N GLN A 120 -9.02 31.01 -0.65
CA GLN A 120 -8.18 31.98 -1.34
C GLN A 120 -6.74 31.91 -0.84
N LYS A 121 -5.82 32.56 -1.56
CA LYS A 121 -4.44 32.73 -1.10
C LYS A 121 -4.42 33.33 0.30
N GLY A 122 -3.69 32.69 1.22
CA GLY A 122 -3.61 33.06 2.63
C GLY A 122 -4.59 32.31 3.55
N ASP A 123 -5.59 31.62 3.00
CA ASP A 123 -6.37 30.65 3.76
C ASP A 123 -5.54 29.40 4.06
N SER A 124 -6.05 28.54 4.95
CA SER A 124 -5.47 27.22 5.19
C SER A 124 -6.46 26.10 4.90
N LEU A 125 -5.93 24.92 4.61
CA LEU A 125 -6.67 23.67 4.50
C LEU A 125 -6.27 22.75 5.64
N VAL A 126 -7.22 21.94 6.11
CA VAL A 126 -6.90 20.80 6.97
C VAL A 126 -6.85 19.57 6.08
N LEU A 127 -5.67 18.97 6.01
CA LEU A 127 -5.43 17.74 5.25
C LEU A 127 -5.39 16.55 6.19
N LYS A 128 -5.90 15.41 5.72
CA LYS A 128 -5.74 14.10 6.34
C LYS A 128 -4.89 13.23 5.42
N TYR A 129 -3.88 12.55 5.94
CA TYR A 129 -3.04 11.65 5.16
C TYR A 129 -2.61 10.43 5.96
N PRO A 130 -2.31 9.30 5.30
CA PRO A 130 -1.76 8.14 6.00
C PRO A 130 -0.34 8.39 6.50
N ILE A 131 -0.03 7.91 7.70
CA ILE A 131 1.31 8.05 8.28
C ILE A 131 2.39 7.55 7.30
N GLY A 132 3.42 8.38 7.10
CA GLY A 132 4.52 8.09 6.18
C GLY A 132 4.21 8.31 4.70
N LYS A 133 2.99 8.74 4.32
CA LYS A 133 2.60 8.99 2.92
C LYS A 133 1.85 10.32 2.76
N PRO A 134 2.51 11.47 3.03
CA PRO A 134 1.88 12.80 3.01
C PRO A 134 1.35 13.23 1.64
N GLU A 135 1.87 12.66 0.54
CA GLU A 135 1.38 12.91 -0.82
C GLU A 135 -0.02 12.33 -1.08
N LYS A 136 -0.42 11.29 -0.34
CA LYS A 136 -1.74 10.64 -0.47
C LYS A 136 -2.75 11.27 0.49
N ASN A 137 -2.82 12.60 0.46
CA ASN A 137 -3.66 13.37 1.35
C ASN A 137 -5.06 13.65 0.77
N GLU A 138 -5.96 14.05 1.66
CA GLU A 138 -7.32 14.47 1.37
C GLU A 138 -7.63 15.76 2.12
N VAL A 139 -8.31 16.72 1.48
CA VAL A 139 -8.79 17.94 2.12
C VAL A 139 -10.06 17.65 2.91
N VAL A 140 -10.01 17.84 4.23
CA VAL A 140 -11.14 17.61 5.14
C VAL A 140 -11.89 18.89 5.44
N SER A 141 -11.19 20.02 5.51
CA SER A 141 -11.80 21.31 5.86
C SER A 141 -11.01 22.49 5.30
N VAL A 142 -11.71 23.60 5.09
CA VAL A 142 -11.15 24.90 4.71
C VAL A 142 -11.23 25.83 5.93
N VAL A 143 -10.09 26.38 6.34
CA VAL A 143 -10.00 27.35 7.43
C VAL A 143 -9.75 28.73 6.82
N LYS A 144 -10.78 29.57 6.85
CA LYS A 144 -10.70 30.93 6.32
C LYS A 144 -10.02 31.87 7.30
N VAL A 145 -9.06 32.63 6.81
CA VAL A 145 -8.46 33.72 7.59
C VAL A 145 -9.35 34.95 7.40
N VAL A 146 -10.11 35.32 8.44
CA VAL A 146 -10.93 36.53 8.42
C VAL A 146 -10.01 37.74 8.52
N LYS A 147 -9.79 38.43 7.39
CA LYS A 147 -8.93 39.61 7.26
C LYS A 147 -9.20 40.73 8.30
N GLY A 148 -10.36 40.76 8.94
CA GLY A 148 -10.73 41.77 9.95
C GLY A 148 -10.21 41.53 11.37
N ARG A 149 -9.54 40.40 11.68
CA ARG A 149 -9.01 40.10 13.03
C ARG A 149 -7.50 40.18 13.15
N ILE A 150 -6.80 40.48 12.05
CA ILE A 150 -5.36 40.73 12.07
C ILE A 150 -5.20 42.26 12.08
N GLN A 151 -5.31 42.85 13.27
CA GLN A 151 -4.73 44.18 13.51
C GLN A 151 -3.23 43.94 13.70
N LEU A 152 -2.44 44.39 12.72
CA LEU A 152 -0.99 44.53 12.81
C LEU A 152 -0.66 45.81 13.59
#